data_AF-A0A818VVQ5-F1
#
_entry.id   AF-A0A818VVQ5-F1
#
_cell.length_a   1.000
_cell.length_b   1.000
_cell.length_c   1.000
_cell.angle_alpha   90.00
_cell.angle_beta   90.00
_cell.angle_gamma   90.00
#
_symmetry.space_group_name_H-M   'P 1'
#
loop_
_entity.id
_entity.type
_entity.pdbx_description
1 polymer ?
#
loop_
_entity_poly.entity_id
_entity_poly.type
_entity_poly.pdbx_seq_one_letter_code
_entity_poly.pdbx_strand_id
1 'polypeptide(L)'
;MFIRLVLQLVIFWFTVYVINYTLLRFPNTKRSYIRILRSLGCHISIGNIGFYSTSFNRLFYQIGRKKPRLWKIWFTIGIFVAFITAIFSCSILVFLPLKYIYDRQQPILFTRQNLTDQNIPIENDRDKLWIQPIIPGVNVPLEELGHFFLALLVCTIFHELGHAIAASVEQVRVNGCGYFLFILYPGAYVDLNEEQIQMITAYRQLRIYCAGVFHNMVLVVVAVIFLLIQPFILRHFYIETASVARISKDSPIYSLLPKHSTIQDIDGCIVRTSNDWYQCLRSISDRHVLDSTGYCLTQAEIQLLSSYTEFNQTSNYDCCQNLSQKNYCFFYHSKQNDSQNGACMEARSVTNHPRCLLQSDCSRQGSDVSCVHPFSSDNITRLIRIVHSQGPAILFVGSINEIYRTISIQSYKAKYSFISTIFITDIPLFFQYVAAFSFALAFFNAVPCYALDGQYILLAFIEHLSPSLYRRRHKNLVYSLIFCTTLLIVNISLAFARYFL
;
A
#
# COMPACT_ATOMS: atom_id res chain seq x y z
N MET A 1 18.80 7.93 -4.03
CA MET A 1 17.82 7.54 -5.07
C MET A 1 16.99 8.75 -5.55
N PHE A 2 16.34 9.48 -4.65
CA PHE A 2 15.53 10.67 -4.97
C PHE A 2 16.23 11.73 -5.85
N ILE A 3 17.46 12.15 -5.52
CA ILE A 3 18.23 13.12 -6.33
C ILE A 3 18.44 12.63 -7.77
N ARG A 4 18.65 11.32 -7.97
CA ARG A 4 18.80 10.74 -9.32
C ARG A 4 17.49 10.83 -10.10
N LEU A 5 16.35 10.57 -9.47
CA LEU A 5 15.03 10.72 -10.10
C LEU A 5 14.76 12.17 -10.51
N VAL A 6 15.03 13.12 -9.61
CA VAL A 6 14.88 14.55 -9.91
C VAL A 6 15.77 14.98 -11.07
N LEU A 7 17.04 14.55 -11.07
CA LEU A 7 17.97 14.84 -12.17
C LEU A 7 17.46 14.26 -13.50
N GLN A 8 16.98 13.01 -13.49
CA GLN A 8 16.41 12.37 -14.67
C GLN A 8 15.19 13.13 -15.21
N LEU A 9 14.32 13.61 -14.34
CA LEU A 9 13.15 14.41 -14.73
C LEU A 9 13.56 15.77 -15.32
N VAL A 10 14.51 16.46 -14.70
CA VAL A 10 15.03 17.74 -15.22
C VAL A 10 15.66 17.54 -16.59
N ILE A 11 16.49 16.50 -16.77
CA ILE A 11 17.11 16.16 -18.05
C ILE A 11 16.03 15.84 -19.10
N PHE A 12 15.03 15.03 -18.73
CA PHE A 12 13.92 14.68 -19.62
C PHE A 12 13.18 15.93 -20.10
N TRP A 13 12.72 16.79 -19.18
CA TRP A 13 11.97 17.99 -19.52
C TRP A 13 12.80 19.03 -20.28
N PHE A 14 14.08 19.16 -19.93
CA PHE A 14 15.02 19.99 -20.68
C PHE A 14 15.17 19.47 -22.13
N THR A 15 15.32 18.16 -22.30
CA THR A 15 15.44 17.53 -23.63
C THR A 15 14.18 17.74 -24.46
N VAL A 16 12.99 17.51 -23.88
CA VAL A 16 11.70 17.77 -24.54
C VAL A 16 11.59 19.23 -24.96
N TYR A 17 11.95 20.16 -24.08
CA TYR A 17 11.90 21.59 -24.38
C TYR A 17 12.86 21.99 -25.50
N VAL A 18 14.11 21.53 -25.46
CA VAL A 18 15.12 21.81 -26.50
C VAL A 18 14.71 21.22 -27.85
N ILE A 19 14.18 20.01 -27.89
CA ILE A 19 13.65 19.40 -29.12
C ILE A 19 12.49 20.22 -29.66
N ASN A 20 11.52 20.59 -28.82
CA ASN A 20 10.38 21.39 -29.23
C ASN A 20 10.82 22.78 -29.77
N TYR A 21 11.74 23.44 -29.06
CA TYR A 21 12.28 24.74 -29.46
C TYR A 21 13.04 24.67 -30.79
N THR A 22 13.91 23.67 -30.97
CA THR A 22 14.67 23.49 -32.21
C THR A 22 13.75 23.23 -33.40
N LEU A 23 12.79 22.31 -33.27
CA LEU A 23 11.83 22.01 -34.33
C LEU A 23 10.95 23.20 -34.73
N LEU A 24 10.63 24.09 -33.79
CA LEU A 24 9.89 25.33 -34.04
C LEU A 24 10.75 26.46 -34.62
N ARG A 25 12.06 26.46 -34.35
CA ARG A 25 13.01 27.47 -34.83
C ARG A 25 13.42 27.26 -36.28
N PHE A 26 13.63 26.01 -36.71
CA PHE A 26 14.08 25.71 -38.07
C PHE A 26 12.92 25.75 -39.08
N PRO A 27 12.99 26.61 -40.13
CA PRO A 27 11.88 26.81 -41.06
C PRO A 27 11.52 25.55 -41.86
N ASN A 28 12.50 24.69 -42.15
CA ASN A 28 12.32 23.45 -42.91
C ASN A 28 11.45 22.42 -42.15
N THR A 29 11.59 22.33 -40.82
CA THR A 29 10.85 21.37 -39.98
C THR A 29 9.57 21.98 -39.39
N LYS A 30 9.55 23.30 -39.15
CA LYS A 30 8.46 24.00 -38.46
C LYS A 30 7.07 23.71 -39.03
N ARG A 31 6.90 23.80 -40.36
CA ARG A 31 5.58 23.61 -41.00
C ARG A 31 5.06 22.17 -40.85
N SER A 32 5.95 21.18 -40.93
CA SER A 32 5.58 19.78 -40.77
C SER A 32 5.31 19.45 -39.31
N TYR A 33 6.15 19.96 -38.40
CA TYR A 33 6.00 19.77 -36.96
C TYR A 33 4.70 20.39 -36.42
N ILE A 34 4.36 21.63 -36.80
CA ILE A 34 3.09 22.26 -36.39
C ILE A 34 1.89 21.48 -36.94
N ARG A 35 1.96 20.94 -38.15
CA ARG A 35 0.90 20.08 -38.71
C ARG A 35 0.72 18.81 -37.89
N ILE A 36 1.81 18.16 -37.50
CA ILE A 36 1.78 16.96 -36.65
C ILE A 36 1.17 17.30 -35.28
N LEU A 37 1.66 18.34 -34.60
CA LEU A 37 1.14 18.77 -33.31
C LEU A 37 -0.37 19.09 -33.38
N ARG A 38 -0.82 19.81 -34.40
CA ARG A 38 -2.25 20.09 -34.61
C ARG A 38 -3.06 18.83 -34.90
N SER A 39 -2.53 17.90 -35.70
CA SER A 39 -3.23 16.64 -36.00
C SER A 39 -3.41 15.76 -34.76
N LEU A 40 -2.46 15.80 -33.84
CA LEU A 40 -2.50 15.10 -32.56
C LEU A 40 -3.26 15.88 -31.46
N GLY A 41 -3.60 17.15 -31.72
CA GLY A 41 -4.11 18.07 -30.69
C GLY A 41 -3.10 18.35 -29.57
N CYS A 42 -1.81 18.14 -29.81
CA CYS A 42 -0.74 18.21 -28.82
C CYS A 42 -0.15 19.62 -28.71
N HIS A 43 0.05 20.09 -27.49
CA HIS A 43 0.75 21.32 -27.17
C HIS A 43 1.86 21.04 -26.15
N ILE A 44 3.03 21.62 -26.38
CA ILE A 44 4.21 21.43 -25.52
C ILE A 44 4.66 22.80 -25.02
N SER A 45 4.76 22.96 -23.71
CA SER A 45 5.35 24.11 -23.04
C SER A 45 6.36 23.66 -21.99
N ILE A 46 6.99 24.61 -21.28
CA ILE A 46 8.03 24.30 -20.29
C ILE A 46 7.43 23.42 -19.19
N GLY A 47 7.93 22.19 -19.05
CA GLY A 47 7.45 21.25 -18.04
C GLY A 47 6.05 20.70 -18.28
N ASN A 48 5.44 20.93 -19.45
CA ASN A 48 4.08 20.51 -19.74
C ASN A 48 3.93 19.92 -21.15
N ILE A 49 3.26 18.78 -21.26
CA ILE A 49 2.75 18.23 -22.51
C ILE A 49 1.25 18.03 -22.34
N GLY A 50 0.44 18.65 -23.18
CA GLY A 50 -1.00 18.49 -23.14
C GLY A 50 -1.59 18.11 -24.49
N PHE A 51 -2.75 17.47 -24.44
CA PHE A 51 -3.51 17.00 -25.58
C PHE A 51 -4.94 17.54 -25.48
N TYR A 52 -5.48 18.04 -26.59
CA TYR A 52 -6.83 18.58 -26.68
C TYR A 52 -7.62 17.84 -27.76
N SER A 53 -8.85 17.46 -27.44
CA SER A 53 -9.74 16.77 -28.38
C SER A 53 -11.17 17.25 -28.24
N THR A 54 -11.87 17.35 -29.38
CA THR A 54 -13.30 17.63 -29.46
C THR A 54 -14.12 16.35 -29.71
N SER A 55 -13.45 15.21 -29.86
CA SER A 55 -14.07 13.92 -30.25
C SER A 55 -15.13 13.46 -29.26
N PHE A 56 -14.95 13.77 -27.97
CA PHE A 56 -15.86 13.37 -26.90
C PHE A 56 -17.09 14.28 -26.76
N ASN A 57 -17.11 15.46 -27.39
CA ASN A 57 -18.20 16.43 -27.23
C ASN A 57 -19.57 15.84 -27.61
N ARG A 58 -19.61 15.03 -28.68
CA ARG A 58 -20.83 14.34 -29.11
C ARG A 58 -21.29 13.32 -28.07
N LEU A 59 -20.35 12.60 -27.44
CA LEU A 59 -20.65 11.62 -26.40
C LEU A 59 -21.24 12.31 -25.17
N PHE A 60 -20.61 13.39 -24.68
CA PHE A 60 -21.11 14.16 -23.53
C PHE A 60 -22.52 14.68 -23.79
N TYR A 61 -22.76 15.24 -24.97
CA TYR A 61 -24.07 15.70 -25.39
C TYR A 61 -25.10 14.57 -25.40
N GLN A 62 -24.78 13.41 -25.99
CA GLN A 62 -25.69 12.26 -26.02
C GLN A 62 -26.03 11.74 -24.62
N ILE A 63 -25.03 11.63 -23.74
CA ILE A 63 -25.21 11.19 -22.36
C ILE A 63 -26.14 12.15 -21.61
N GLY A 64 -25.86 13.45 -21.67
CA GLY A 64 -26.66 14.48 -21.00
C GLY A 64 -28.11 14.55 -21.51
N ARG A 65 -28.36 14.20 -22.78
CA ARG A 65 -29.69 14.25 -23.40
C ARG A 65 -30.52 12.98 -23.28
N LYS A 66 -29.93 11.81 -22.94
CA LYS A 66 -30.67 10.53 -22.91
C LYS A 66 -31.82 10.51 -21.90
N LYS A 67 -31.62 11.04 -20.69
CA LYS A 67 -32.61 11.11 -19.60
C LYS A 67 -32.43 12.40 -18.78
N PRO A 68 -32.79 13.58 -19.33
CA PRO A 68 -32.43 14.87 -18.73
C PRO A 68 -33.07 15.10 -17.36
N ARG A 69 -34.25 14.51 -17.09
CA ARG A 69 -34.89 14.59 -15.75
C ARG A 69 -34.06 13.90 -14.68
N LEU A 70 -33.56 12.69 -14.95
CA LEU A 70 -32.74 11.94 -14.00
C LEU A 70 -31.41 12.64 -13.76
N TRP A 71 -30.77 13.13 -14.82
CA TRP A 71 -29.53 13.91 -14.69
C TRP A 71 -29.74 15.19 -13.87
N LYS A 72 -30.84 15.92 -14.08
CA LYS A 72 -31.14 17.11 -13.27
C LYS A 72 -31.32 16.79 -11.79
N ILE A 73 -31.98 15.67 -11.45
CA ILE A 73 -32.09 15.20 -10.07
C ILE A 73 -30.70 14.85 -9.52
N TRP A 74 -29.91 14.09 -10.27
CA TRP A 74 -28.53 13.71 -9.92
C TRP A 74 -27.66 14.94 -9.60
N PHE A 75 -27.60 15.93 -10.49
CA PHE A 75 -26.82 17.14 -10.25
C PHE A 75 -27.41 18.06 -9.18
N THR A 76 -28.73 18.06 -8.98
CA THR A 76 -29.36 18.76 -7.84
C THR A 76 -28.96 18.11 -6.51
N ILE A 77 -28.89 16.78 -6.40
CA ILE A 77 -28.31 16.10 -5.23
C ILE A 77 -26.85 16.51 -5.04
N GLY A 78 -26.11 16.59 -6.15
CA GLY A 78 -24.72 17.02 -6.16
C GLY A 78 -24.48 18.40 -5.57
N ILE A 79 -25.41 19.35 -5.73
CA ILE A 79 -25.34 20.66 -5.07
C ILE A 79 -25.28 20.49 -3.54
N PHE A 80 -26.18 19.72 -2.95
CA PHE A 80 -26.20 19.50 -1.49
C PHE A 80 -24.95 18.80 -1.00
N VAL A 81 -24.48 17.77 -1.71
CA VAL A 81 -23.24 17.05 -1.36
C VAL A 81 -22.05 18.00 -1.42
N ALA A 82 -21.91 18.80 -2.48
CA ALA A 82 -20.82 19.76 -2.62
C ALA A 82 -20.83 20.81 -1.51
N PHE A 83 -22.01 21.30 -1.07
CA PHE A 83 -22.10 22.21 0.07
C PHE A 83 -21.67 21.56 1.39
N ILE A 84 -22.08 20.31 1.64
CA ILE A 84 -21.63 19.56 2.83
C ILE A 84 -20.11 19.39 2.79
N THR A 85 -19.56 19.00 1.64
CA THR A 85 -18.11 18.89 1.43
C THR A 85 -17.41 20.23 1.63
N ALA A 86 -17.97 21.34 1.14
CA ALA A 86 -17.41 22.67 1.31
C ALA A 86 -17.36 23.09 2.79
N ILE A 87 -18.45 22.89 3.53
CA ILE A 87 -18.51 23.18 4.97
C ILE A 87 -17.46 22.36 5.71
N PHE A 88 -17.43 21.05 5.48
CA PHE A 88 -16.46 20.14 6.08
C PHE A 88 -15.02 20.56 5.77
N SER A 89 -14.73 20.90 4.51
CA SER A 89 -13.39 21.28 4.06
C SER A 89 -12.94 22.60 4.66
N CYS A 90 -13.81 23.61 4.70
CA CYS A 90 -13.55 24.88 5.38
C CYS A 90 -13.34 24.69 6.88
N SER A 91 -14.15 23.85 7.54
CA SER A 91 -13.98 23.55 8.98
C SER A 91 -12.61 22.92 9.26
N ILE A 92 -12.17 21.96 8.45
CA ILE A 92 -10.85 21.34 8.60
C ILE A 92 -9.72 22.35 8.36
N LEU A 93 -9.80 23.16 7.30
CA LEU A 93 -8.76 24.15 6.98
C LEU A 93 -8.59 25.22 8.08
N VAL A 94 -9.65 25.54 8.81
CA VAL A 94 -9.58 26.43 9.98
C VAL A 94 -9.09 25.68 11.21
N PHE A 95 -9.56 24.45 11.44
CA PHE A 95 -9.24 23.68 12.63
C PHE A 95 -7.76 23.27 12.71
N LEU A 96 -7.17 22.82 11.60
CA LEU A 96 -5.77 22.33 11.56
C LEU A 96 -4.72 23.36 12.05
N PRO A 97 -4.68 24.62 11.57
CA PRO A 97 -3.72 25.60 12.06
C PRO A 97 -4.01 26.02 13.50
N LEU A 98 -5.28 26.05 13.93
CA LEU A 98 -5.63 26.32 15.33
C LEU A 98 -5.13 25.22 16.26
N LYS A 99 -5.32 23.94 15.87
CA LYS A 99 -4.78 22.78 16.58
C LYS A 99 -3.25 22.84 16.64
N TYR A 100 -2.59 23.21 15.55
CA TYR A 100 -1.13 23.43 15.54
C TYR A 100 -0.66 24.42 16.61
N ILE A 101 -1.33 25.57 16.68
CA ILE A 101 -1.00 26.62 17.65
C ILE A 101 -1.26 26.12 19.07
N TYR A 102 -2.39 25.44 19.28
CA TYR A 102 -2.77 24.88 20.59
C TYR A 102 -1.78 23.81 21.07
N ASP A 103 -1.44 22.84 20.22
CA ASP A 103 -0.51 21.75 20.56
C ASP A 103 0.89 22.30 20.86
N ARG A 104 1.31 23.38 20.18
CA ARG A 104 2.58 24.07 20.44
C ARG A 104 2.60 24.80 21.79
N GLN A 105 1.45 25.25 22.30
CA GLN A 105 1.35 25.98 23.56
C GLN A 105 1.33 25.07 24.79
N GLN A 106 1.02 23.79 24.64
CA GLN A 106 1.03 22.84 25.76
C GLN A 106 2.47 22.48 26.15
N PRO A 107 2.93 22.78 27.38
CA PRO A 107 4.21 22.29 27.85
C PRO A 107 4.18 20.76 27.92
N ILE A 108 5.22 20.11 27.42
CA ILE A 108 5.42 18.67 27.61
C ILE A 108 5.57 18.44 29.12
N LEU A 109 4.51 18.02 29.79
CA LEU A 109 4.60 17.50 31.14
C LEU A 109 5.34 16.17 31.05
N PHE A 110 6.67 16.22 31.20
CA PHE A 110 7.51 15.02 31.32
C PHE A 110 7.06 14.26 32.56
N THR A 111 6.13 13.32 32.38
CA THR A 111 5.92 12.28 33.37
C THR A 111 7.13 11.37 33.24
N ARG A 112 8.08 11.52 34.17
CA ARG A 112 9.23 10.65 34.32
C ARG A 112 8.72 9.26 34.70
N GLN A 113 8.29 8.46 33.73
CA GLN A 113 8.06 7.04 33.95
C GLN A 113 9.43 6.38 34.08
N ASN A 114 9.65 5.76 35.24
CA ASN A 114 10.85 5.00 35.54
C ASN A 114 11.04 3.91 34.48
N LEU A 115 12.25 3.87 33.91
CA LEU A 115 12.68 2.86 32.96
C LEU A 115 12.55 1.47 33.58
N THR A 116 11.66 0.66 33.00
CA THR A 116 11.94 -0.75 32.77
C THR A 116 11.74 -0.98 31.27
N ASP A 117 12.77 -1.54 30.64
CA ASP A 117 12.92 -1.65 29.20
C ASP A 117 11.71 -2.33 28.52
N GLN A 118 10.86 -1.52 27.89
CA GLN A 118 10.14 -1.90 26.70
C GLN A 118 10.19 -0.72 25.73
N ASN A 119 11.11 -0.80 24.76
CA ASN A 119 11.14 0.06 23.58
C ASN A 119 9.93 -0.25 22.67
N ILE A 120 8.72 -0.03 23.16
CA ILE A 120 7.54 0.10 22.32
C ILE A 120 7.45 1.60 22.04
N PRO A 121 7.68 2.07 20.80
CA PRO A 121 7.33 3.43 20.46
C PRO A 121 5.81 3.51 20.57
N ILE A 122 5.33 4.13 21.65
CA ILE A 122 3.95 4.58 21.75
C ILE A 122 3.83 5.65 20.68
N GLU A 123 3.39 5.25 19.48
CA GLU A 123 3.06 6.15 18.39
C GLU A 123 1.97 7.08 18.92
N ASN A 124 2.35 8.32 19.25
CA ASN A 124 1.42 9.31 19.76
C ASN A 124 0.37 9.57 18.67
N ASP A 125 -0.87 9.12 18.90
CA ASP A 125 -2.04 9.33 18.02
C ASP A 125 -2.33 10.83 17.75
N ARG A 126 -1.62 11.75 18.42
CA ARG A 126 -1.59 13.20 18.15
C ARG A 126 -1.04 13.55 16.76
N ASP A 127 -0.26 12.65 16.15
CA ASP A 127 0.39 12.88 14.84
C ASP A 127 -0.45 12.45 13.63
N LYS A 128 -1.63 11.85 13.80
CA LYS A 128 -2.43 11.32 12.66
C LYS A 128 -3.41 12.29 12.02
N LEU A 129 -3.66 13.46 12.59
CA LEU A 129 -4.69 14.39 12.09
C LEU A 129 -4.07 15.67 11.47
N TRP A 130 -3.34 15.50 10.38
CA TRP A 130 -2.71 16.58 9.62
C TRP A 130 -2.80 16.27 8.12
N ILE A 131 -2.81 17.29 7.26
CA ILE A 131 -2.66 17.07 5.82
C ILE A 131 -1.21 16.63 5.57
N GLN A 132 -1.00 15.42 5.08
CA GLN A 132 0.35 14.95 4.72
C GLN A 132 0.57 15.16 3.22
N PRO A 133 1.67 15.84 2.81
CA PRO A 133 1.98 15.97 1.39
C PRO A 133 2.36 14.60 0.86
N ILE A 134 1.76 14.17 -0.26
CA ILE A 134 2.13 12.91 -0.88
C ILE A 134 3.30 13.15 -1.84
N ILE A 135 4.45 12.53 -1.55
CA ILE A 135 5.72 12.72 -2.23
C ILE A 135 6.21 11.36 -2.76
N PRO A 136 6.08 11.12 -4.08
CA PRO A 136 6.62 9.95 -4.77
C PRO A 136 8.07 9.61 -4.38
N GLY A 137 8.30 8.38 -3.93
CA GLY A 137 9.63 7.89 -3.56
C GLY A 137 10.13 8.33 -2.19
N VAL A 138 9.33 9.09 -1.42
CA VAL A 138 9.63 9.43 -0.01
C VAL A 138 8.61 8.80 0.93
N ASN A 139 7.31 9.10 0.77
CA ASN A 139 6.24 8.44 1.53
C ASN A 139 5.36 7.50 0.70
N VAL A 140 5.58 7.43 -0.62
CA VAL A 140 4.97 6.43 -1.51
C VAL A 140 6.06 5.57 -2.13
N PRO A 141 6.02 4.23 -1.96
CA PRO A 141 7.00 3.34 -2.57
C PRO A 141 7.04 3.47 -4.10
N LEU A 142 8.23 3.38 -4.69
CA LEU A 142 8.39 3.53 -6.15
C LEU A 142 7.61 2.48 -6.95
N GLU A 143 7.42 1.30 -6.39
CA GLU A 143 6.68 0.18 -6.99
C GLU A 143 5.18 0.51 -7.16
N GLU A 144 4.66 1.42 -6.33
CA GLU A 144 3.25 1.82 -6.35
C GLU A 144 2.96 2.99 -7.29
N LEU A 145 3.99 3.64 -7.86
CA LEU A 145 3.80 4.85 -8.67
C LEU A 145 2.91 4.63 -9.89
N GLY A 146 2.90 3.43 -10.46
CA GLY A 146 1.99 3.09 -11.54
C GLY A 146 0.52 3.21 -11.11
N HIS A 147 0.18 2.63 -9.95
CA HIS A 147 -1.17 2.72 -9.37
C HIS A 147 -1.51 4.15 -8.96
N PHE A 148 -0.54 4.85 -8.36
CA PHE A 148 -0.66 6.25 -7.96
C PHE A 148 -1.07 7.16 -9.13
N PHE A 149 -0.29 7.16 -10.22
CA PHE A 149 -0.55 8.05 -11.36
C PHE A 149 -1.78 7.65 -12.14
N LEU A 150 -2.05 6.33 -12.27
CA LEU A 150 -3.26 5.84 -12.92
C LEU A 150 -4.51 6.27 -12.14
N ALA A 151 -4.52 6.12 -10.81
CA ALA A 151 -5.64 6.52 -9.97
C ALA A 151 -5.87 8.04 -10.06
N LEU A 152 -4.82 8.84 -9.96
CA LEU A 152 -4.91 10.30 -10.10
C LEU A 152 -5.49 10.72 -11.46
N LEU A 153 -5.06 10.10 -12.55
CA LEU A 153 -5.61 10.34 -13.89
C LEU A 153 -7.10 9.96 -13.97
N VAL A 154 -7.49 8.81 -13.43
CA VAL A 154 -8.89 8.37 -13.41
C VAL A 154 -9.76 9.35 -12.61
N CYS A 155 -9.31 9.76 -11.42
CA CYS A 155 -10.05 10.69 -10.57
C CYS A 155 -10.24 12.06 -11.23
N THR A 156 -9.17 12.61 -11.84
CA THR A 156 -9.27 13.89 -12.58
C THR A 156 -10.20 13.78 -13.78
N ILE A 157 -10.12 12.71 -14.58
CA ILE A 157 -11.05 12.50 -15.71
C ILE A 157 -12.50 12.45 -15.23
N PHE A 158 -12.80 11.72 -14.15
CA PHE A 158 -14.15 11.62 -13.62
C PHE A 158 -14.69 12.95 -13.06
N HIS A 159 -13.83 13.75 -12.47
CA HIS A 159 -14.14 15.11 -12.03
C HIS A 159 -14.60 15.98 -13.21
N GLU A 160 -13.77 16.07 -14.25
CA GLU A 160 -14.05 16.86 -15.46
C GLU A 160 -15.26 16.33 -16.24
N LEU A 161 -15.44 15.00 -16.27
CA LEU A 161 -16.62 14.36 -16.84
C LEU A 161 -17.90 14.84 -16.17
N GLY A 162 -17.87 15.06 -14.84
CA GLY A 162 -18.97 15.65 -14.09
C GLY A 162 -19.40 17.00 -14.67
N HIS A 163 -18.44 17.92 -14.81
CA HIS A 163 -18.70 19.25 -15.40
C HIS A 163 -19.21 19.16 -16.84
N ALA A 164 -18.59 18.32 -17.68
CA ALA A 164 -18.96 18.15 -19.09
C ALA A 164 -20.41 17.66 -19.26
N ILE A 165 -20.81 16.66 -18.48
CA ILE A 165 -22.18 16.11 -18.51
C ILE A 165 -23.16 17.13 -17.93
N ALA A 166 -22.84 17.79 -16.82
CA ALA A 166 -23.69 18.82 -16.22
C ALA A 166 -23.94 19.99 -17.18
N ALA A 167 -22.90 20.49 -17.84
CA ALA A 167 -23.00 21.52 -18.87
C ALA A 167 -23.92 21.09 -20.01
N SER A 168 -23.75 19.86 -20.51
CA SER A 168 -24.59 19.29 -21.56
C SER A 168 -26.07 19.18 -21.16
N VAL A 169 -26.35 18.87 -19.89
CA VAL A 169 -27.72 18.78 -19.33
C VAL A 169 -28.36 20.16 -19.22
N GLU A 170 -27.59 21.19 -18.84
CA GLU A 170 -28.03 22.58 -18.77
C GLU A 170 -27.94 23.33 -20.11
N GLN A 171 -27.67 22.61 -21.20
CA GLN A 171 -27.64 23.12 -22.58
C GLN A 171 -26.50 24.11 -22.85
N VAL A 172 -25.42 24.02 -22.08
CA VAL A 172 -24.16 24.73 -22.30
C VAL A 172 -23.27 23.89 -23.21
N ARG A 173 -22.64 24.52 -24.19
CA ARG A 173 -21.73 23.87 -25.13
C ARG A 173 -20.39 23.53 -24.46
N VAL A 174 -19.96 22.28 -24.62
CA VAL A 174 -18.59 21.85 -24.37
C VAL A 174 -17.77 22.12 -25.62
N ASN A 175 -16.73 22.95 -25.52
CA ASN A 175 -15.83 23.28 -26.63
C ASN A 175 -14.89 22.10 -26.92
N GLY A 176 -14.37 21.46 -25.87
CA GLY A 176 -13.50 20.30 -25.96
C GLY A 176 -13.10 19.80 -24.58
N CYS A 177 -12.23 18.80 -24.54
CA CYS A 177 -11.57 18.34 -23.32
C CYS A 177 -10.11 18.02 -23.60
N GLY A 178 -9.29 18.01 -22.56
CA GLY A 178 -7.89 17.67 -22.68
C GLY A 178 -7.33 16.94 -21.47
N TYR A 179 -6.15 16.35 -21.67
CA TYR A 179 -5.32 15.83 -20.59
C TYR A 179 -3.90 16.35 -20.77
N PHE A 180 -3.20 16.51 -19.67
CA PHE A 180 -1.85 17.05 -19.66
C PHE A 180 -0.98 16.34 -18.63
N LEU A 181 0.33 16.39 -18.83
CA LEU A 181 1.34 15.95 -17.89
C LEU A 181 2.21 17.16 -17.55
N PHE A 182 2.07 17.67 -16.32
CA PHE A 182 2.89 18.76 -15.80
C PHE A 182 3.95 18.22 -14.85
N ILE A 183 5.22 18.23 -15.26
CA ILE A 183 6.38 17.65 -14.56
C ILE A 183 6.23 16.15 -14.29
N LEU A 184 5.42 15.78 -13.30
CA LEU A 184 5.04 14.42 -12.93
C LEU A 184 3.53 14.25 -12.76
N TYR A 185 2.78 15.35 -12.71
CA TYR A 185 1.38 15.38 -12.37
C TYR A 185 0.52 15.21 -13.64
N PRO A 186 -0.14 14.05 -13.83
CA PRO A 186 -1.16 13.93 -14.86
C PRO A 186 -2.43 14.68 -14.41
N GLY A 187 -3.01 15.45 -15.32
CA GLY A 187 -4.26 16.16 -15.12
C GLY A 187 -5.18 16.07 -16.34
N ALA A 188 -6.44 16.39 -16.12
CA ALA A 188 -7.45 16.53 -17.16
C ALA A 188 -8.16 17.88 -16.99
N TYR A 189 -8.77 18.38 -18.05
CA TYR A 189 -9.64 19.57 -18.01
C TYR A 189 -10.75 19.47 -19.05
N VAL A 190 -11.90 20.06 -18.77
CA VAL A 190 -12.94 20.35 -19.76
C VAL A 190 -12.99 21.84 -20.09
N ASP A 191 -13.07 22.15 -21.39
CA ASP A 191 -13.22 23.50 -21.91
C ASP A 191 -14.71 23.77 -22.17
N LEU A 192 -15.31 24.62 -21.34
CA LEU A 192 -16.72 24.98 -21.39
C LEU A 192 -16.89 26.41 -21.93
N ASN A 193 -18.01 26.67 -22.60
CA ASN A 193 -18.33 28.02 -23.06
C ASN A 193 -18.75 28.91 -21.87
N GLU A 194 -17.80 29.69 -21.35
CA GLU A 194 -18.02 30.60 -20.21
C GLU A 194 -19.11 31.64 -20.46
N GLU A 195 -19.20 32.20 -21.67
CA GLU A 195 -20.24 33.18 -22.04
C GLU A 195 -21.64 32.56 -21.86
N GLN A 196 -21.83 31.32 -22.31
CA GLN A 196 -23.10 30.61 -22.13
C GLN A 196 -23.38 30.26 -20.67
N ILE A 197 -22.35 29.93 -19.87
CA ILE A 197 -22.53 29.70 -18.44
C ILE A 197 -22.99 30.99 -17.75
N GLN A 198 -22.44 32.14 -18.11
CA GLN A 198 -22.84 33.44 -17.53
C GLN A 198 -24.27 33.86 -17.93
N MET A 199 -24.80 33.34 -19.04
CA MET A 199 -26.18 33.62 -19.48
C MET A 199 -27.26 32.76 -18.80
N ILE A 200 -26.91 31.62 -18.20
CA ILE A 200 -27.87 30.75 -17.50
C ILE A 200 -28.08 31.21 -16.05
N THR A 201 -29.21 30.80 -15.45
CA THR A 201 -29.52 31.16 -14.06
C THR A 201 -28.49 30.59 -13.08
N ALA A 202 -28.21 31.32 -12.01
CA ALA A 202 -27.25 30.92 -10.96
C ALA A 202 -27.50 29.50 -10.40
N TYR A 203 -28.76 29.09 -10.26
CA TYR A 203 -29.10 27.72 -9.86
C TYR A 203 -28.65 26.64 -10.86
N ARG A 204 -28.69 26.93 -12.17
CA ARG A 204 -28.18 26.02 -13.20
C ARG A 204 -26.66 26.04 -13.24
N GLN A 205 -26.04 27.20 -13.02
CA GLN A 205 -24.58 27.30 -12.86
C GLN A 205 -24.08 26.43 -11.69
N LEU A 206 -24.77 26.45 -10.55
CA LEU A 206 -24.46 25.60 -9.39
C LEU A 206 -24.43 24.12 -9.75
N ARG A 207 -25.35 23.63 -10.59
CA ARG A 207 -25.32 22.23 -11.05
C ARG A 207 -24.05 21.89 -11.83
N ILE A 208 -23.50 22.85 -12.59
CA ILE A 208 -22.27 22.66 -13.36
C ILE A 208 -21.06 22.75 -12.44
N TYR A 209 -20.94 23.80 -11.63
CA TYR A 209 -19.77 24.01 -10.76
C TYR A 209 -19.66 22.98 -9.63
N CYS A 210 -20.78 22.49 -9.07
CA CYS A 210 -20.75 21.43 -8.07
C CYS A 210 -20.51 20.03 -8.66
N ALA A 211 -20.55 19.87 -9.98
CA ALA A 211 -20.55 18.55 -10.62
C ALA A 211 -19.26 17.77 -10.40
N GLY A 212 -18.10 18.40 -10.51
CA GLY A 212 -16.79 17.77 -10.32
C GLY A 212 -16.60 17.26 -8.88
N VAL A 213 -16.84 18.13 -7.89
CA VAL A 213 -16.83 17.76 -6.46
C VAL A 213 -17.77 16.57 -6.19
N PHE A 214 -18.99 16.61 -6.73
CA PHE A 214 -19.96 15.53 -6.54
C PHE A 214 -19.51 14.20 -7.17
N HIS A 215 -18.99 14.21 -8.40
CA HIS A 215 -18.55 12.98 -9.08
C HIS A 215 -17.37 12.32 -8.35
N ASN A 216 -16.46 13.12 -7.80
CA ASN A 216 -15.39 12.59 -6.96
C ASN A 216 -15.92 12.00 -5.65
N MET A 217 -16.89 12.64 -4.98
CA MET A 217 -17.52 12.02 -3.79
C MET A 217 -18.23 10.70 -4.13
N VAL A 218 -18.85 10.59 -5.31
CA VAL A 218 -19.42 9.33 -5.80
C VAL A 218 -18.33 8.28 -6.02
N LEU A 219 -17.19 8.64 -6.59
CA LEU A 219 -16.04 7.73 -6.73
C LEU A 219 -15.51 7.25 -5.38
N VAL A 220 -15.45 8.12 -4.36
CA VAL A 220 -15.08 7.72 -2.99
C VAL A 220 -16.03 6.64 -2.48
N VAL A 221 -17.34 6.85 -2.60
CA VAL A 221 -18.35 5.88 -2.14
C VAL A 221 -18.22 4.56 -2.90
N VAL A 222 -18.05 4.59 -4.23
CA VAL A 222 -17.85 3.40 -5.05
C VAL A 222 -16.59 2.64 -4.66
N ALA A 223 -15.48 3.35 -4.46
CA ALA A 223 -14.20 2.75 -4.06
C ALA A 223 -14.28 2.12 -2.67
N VAL A 224 -14.90 2.80 -1.70
CA VAL A 224 -15.09 2.26 -0.35
C VAL A 224 -16.00 1.03 -0.37
N ILE A 225 -17.11 1.06 -1.11
CA ILE A 225 -17.99 -0.11 -1.26
C ILE A 225 -17.22 -1.30 -1.84
N PHE A 226 -16.39 -1.06 -2.87
CA PHE A 226 -15.55 -2.09 -3.45
C PHE A 226 -14.59 -2.69 -2.41
N LEU A 227 -13.88 -1.85 -1.65
CA LEU A 227 -12.95 -2.29 -0.61
C LEU A 227 -13.65 -3.08 0.52
N LEU A 228 -14.89 -2.72 0.88
CA LEU A 228 -15.68 -3.46 1.86
C LEU A 228 -16.14 -4.83 1.34
N ILE A 229 -16.44 -4.93 0.04
CA ILE A 229 -16.88 -6.19 -0.60
C ILE A 229 -15.68 -7.10 -0.91
N GLN A 230 -14.48 -6.55 -1.06
CA GLN A 230 -13.27 -7.27 -1.48
C GLN A 230 -12.95 -8.50 -0.62
N PRO A 231 -12.97 -8.49 0.73
CA PRO A 231 -12.70 -9.70 1.53
C PRO A 231 -13.65 -10.85 1.22
N PHE A 232 -14.92 -10.53 0.93
CA PHE A 232 -15.91 -11.52 0.52
C PHE A 232 -15.56 -12.11 -0.85
N ILE A 233 -15.20 -11.28 -1.83
CA ILE A 233 -14.73 -11.75 -3.14
C ILE A 233 -13.50 -12.65 -2.97
N LEU A 234 -12.52 -12.22 -2.16
CA LEU A 234 -11.31 -13.00 -1.91
C LEU A 234 -11.60 -14.36 -1.30
N ARG A 235 -12.48 -14.46 -0.30
CA ARG A 235 -12.85 -15.75 0.31
C ARG A 235 -13.46 -16.75 -0.69
N HIS A 236 -14.19 -16.25 -1.69
CA HIS A 236 -14.80 -17.13 -2.69
C HIS A 236 -13.77 -17.69 -3.66
N PHE A 237 -12.78 -16.89 -4.06
CA PHE A 237 -11.80 -17.26 -5.09
C PHE A 237 -10.44 -17.73 -4.56
N TYR A 238 -10.13 -17.47 -3.30
CA TYR A 238 -8.85 -17.77 -2.66
C TYR A 238 -9.05 -18.58 -1.39
N ILE A 239 -8.03 -19.36 -1.05
CA ILE A 239 -7.91 -20.08 0.22
C ILE A 239 -6.82 -19.37 1.01
N GLU A 240 -7.13 -19.03 2.25
CA GLU A 240 -6.14 -18.53 3.20
C GLU A 240 -5.20 -19.67 3.59
N THR A 241 -3.89 -19.48 3.37
CA THR A 241 -2.86 -20.50 3.57
C THR A 241 -1.52 -19.86 3.91
N ALA A 242 -0.58 -20.63 4.44
CA ALA A 242 0.83 -20.26 4.48
C ALA A 242 1.59 -20.87 3.29
N SER A 243 1.44 -20.30 2.10
CA SER A 243 2.09 -20.83 0.89
C SER A 243 3.43 -20.15 0.62
N VAL A 244 4.43 -20.91 0.14
CA VAL A 244 5.75 -20.37 -0.19
C VAL A 244 5.66 -19.47 -1.42
N ALA A 245 5.93 -18.17 -1.23
CA ALA A 245 5.89 -17.15 -2.28
C ALA A 245 7.26 -17.02 -2.98
N ARG A 246 8.32 -16.81 -2.19
CA ARG A 246 9.68 -16.63 -2.70
C ARG A 246 10.69 -17.28 -1.76
N ILE A 247 11.70 -17.90 -2.35
CA ILE A 247 12.88 -18.38 -1.64
C ILE A 247 14.10 -17.68 -2.23
N SER A 248 14.99 -17.18 -1.38
CA SER A 248 16.28 -16.62 -1.84
C SER A 248 17.10 -17.68 -2.56
N LYS A 249 17.71 -17.32 -3.69
CA LYS A 249 18.57 -18.25 -4.47
C LYS A 249 19.82 -18.68 -3.70
N ASP A 250 20.25 -17.87 -2.75
CA ASP A 250 21.43 -18.13 -1.92
C ASP A 250 21.12 -19.09 -0.75
N SER A 251 19.84 -19.45 -0.55
CA SER A 251 19.44 -20.35 0.52
C SER A 251 19.73 -21.82 0.17
N PRO A 252 20.27 -22.63 1.11
CA PRO A 252 20.46 -24.07 0.93
C PRO A 252 19.15 -24.84 0.64
N ILE A 253 17.99 -24.26 0.97
CA ILE A 253 16.67 -24.88 0.81
C ILE A 253 16.04 -24.55 -0.55
N TYR A 254 16.66 -23.68 -1.38
CA TYR A 254 16.07 -23.19 -2.63
C TYR A 254 15.60 -24.29 -3.59
N SER A 255 16.36 -25.38 -3.71
CA SER A 255 16.03 -26.53 -4.56
C SER A 255 15.20 -27.61 -3.85
N LEU A 256 15.09 -27.55 -2.52
CA LEU A 256 14.44 -28.57 -1.71
C LEU A 256 12.98 -28.24 -1.39
N LEU A 257 12.65 -26.95 -1.21
CA LEU A 257 11.29 -26.51 -0.90
C LEU A 257 10.59 -26.02 -2.17
N PRO A 258 9.54 -26.72 -2.66
CA PRO A 258 8.84 -26.32 -3.87
C PRO A 258 8.12 -24.98 -3.70
N LYS A 259 8.22 -24.12 -4.72
CA LYS A 259 7.43 -22.88 -4.78
C LYS A 259 5.93 -23.22 -4.76
N HIS A 260 5.14 -22.39 -4.08
CA HIS A 260 3.69 -22.56 -3.90
C HIS A 260 3.25 -23.81 -3.10
N SER A 261 4.18 -24.55 -2.52
CA SER A 261 3.84 -25.54 -1.48
C SER A 261 3.34 -24.81 -0.23
N THR A 262 2.44 -25.47 0.50
CA THR A 262 1.84 -24.91 1.71
C THR A 262 2.58 -25.47 2.91
N ILE A 263 3.12 -24.59 3.75
CA ILE A 263 3.73 -24.97 5.02
C ILE A 263 2.63 -25.36 6.00
N GLN A 264 2.80 -26.49 6.66
CA GLN A 264 1.82 -27.06 7.58
C GLN A 264 2.33 -27.09 9.02
N ASP A 265 3.63 -27.31 9.21
CA ASP A 265 4.29 -27.38 10.52
C ASP A 265 5.74 -26.88 10.38
N ILE A 266 6.19 -26.10 11.36
CA ILE A 266 7.61 -25.80 11.54
C ILE A 266 7.99 -26.09 12.98
N ASP A 267 8.87 -27.08 13.14
CA ASP A 267 9.35 -27.53 14.43
C ASP A 267 8.23 -27.71 15.50
N GLY A 268 7.10 -28.30 15.08
CA GLY A 268 5.99 -28.67 15.97
C GLY A 268 4.96 -27.56 16.15
N CYS A 269 5.24 -26.39 15.57
CA CYS A 269 4.31 -25.28 15.50
C CYS A 269 3.47 -25.39 14.22
N ILE A 270 2.17 -25.61 14.39
CA ILE A 270 1.21 -25.74 13.28
C ILE A 270 1.04 -24.38 12.60
N VAL A 271 1.15 -24.37 11.27
CA VAL A 271 1.03 -23.16 10.45
C VAL A 271 -0.22 -23.26 9.59
N ARG A 272 -1.22 -22.40 9.84
CA ARG A 272 -2.43 -22.30 9.00
C ARG A 272 -2.40 -21.02 8.15
N THR A 273 -1.97 -19.92 8.76
CA THR A 273 -1.90 -18.61 8.13
C THR A 273 -0.45 -18.13 7.96
N SER A 274 -0.25 -17.11 7.11
CA SER A 274 1.07 -16.46 7.01
C SER A 274 1.49 -15.80 8.32
N ASN A 275 0.54 -15.37 9.15
CA ASN A 275 0.84 -14.80 10.47
C ASN A 275 1.34 -15.88 11.43
N ASP A 276 0.72 -17.07 11.40
CA ASP A 276 1.16 -18.22 12.20
C ASP A 276 2.61 -18.56 11.89
N TRP A 277 3.02 -18.50 10.61
CA TRP A 277 4.41 -18.75 10.20
C TRP A 277 5.39 -17.83 10.93
N TYR A 278 5.15 -16.52 10.91
CA TYR A 278 6.03 -15.55 11.56
C TYR A 278 5.99 -15.65 13.09
N GLN A 279 4.81 -15.94 13.67
CA GLN A 279 4.67 -16.20 15.10
C GLN A 279 5.44 -17.46 15.53
N CYS A 280 5.34 -18.55 14.75
CA CYS A 280 6.08 -19.77 14.99
C CYS A 280 7.59 -19.52 14.94
N LEU A 281 8.10 -18.85 13.91
CA LEU A 281 9.52 -18.49 13.82
C LEU A 281 10.01 -17.67 15.02
N ARG A 282 9.21 -16.68 15.45
CA ARG A 282 9.53 -15.87 16.62
C ARG A 282 9.55 -16.72 17.90
N SER A 283 8.55 -17.56 18.10
CA SER A 283 8.49 -18.46 19.25
C SER A 283 9.70 -19.42 19.30
N ILE A 284 10.14 -19.94 18.15
CA ILE A 284 11.33 -20.79 18.06
C ILE A 284 12.60 -19.99 18.38
N SER A 285 12.69 -18.76 17.86
CA SER A 285 13.81 -17.85 18.13
C SER A 285 13.96 -17.52 19.61
N ASP A 286 12.86 -17.28 20.30
CA ASP A 286 12.82 -16.85 21.70
C ASP A 286 13.06 -18.01 22.68
N ARG A 287 12.87 -19.28 22.25
CA ARG A 287 13.22 -20.46 23.06
C ARG A 287 14.73 -20.51 23.31
N HIS A 288 15.15 -20.82 24.53
CA HIS A 288 16.54 -21.20 24.78
C HIS A 288 16.90 -22.46 23.97
N VAL A 289 18.14 -22.53 23.49
CA VAL A 289 18.62 -23.65 22.65
C VAL A 289 18.63 -24.98 23.42
N LEU A 290 18.78 -24.90 24.74
CA LEU A 290 18.68 -26.02 25.67
C LEU A 290 17.26 -26.60 25.76
N ASP A 291 16.24 -25.83 25.35
CA ASP A 291 14.84 -26.27 25.25
C ASP A 291 14.48 -26.71 23.82
N SER A 292 15.48 -27.17 23.06
CA SER A 292 15.26 -27.69 21.70
C SER A 292 14.43 -28.96 21.75
N THR A 293 13.55 -29.09 20.74
CA THR A 293 12.66 -30.23 20.58
C THR A 293 13.48 -31.52 20.40
N GLY A 294 13.32 -32.44 21.34
CA GLY A 294 13.85 -33.79 21.27
C GLY A 294 12.88 -34.78 20.62
N TYR A 295 13.31 -36.02 20.49
CA TYR A 295 12.56 -37.12 19.89
C TYR A 295 12.65 -38.39 20.75
N CYS A 296 11.55 -39.14 20.87
CA CYS A 296 11.48 -40.35 21.67
C CYS A 296 12.00 -41.56 20.89
N LEU A 297 13.10 -42.16 21.32
CA LEU A 297 13.66 -43.39 20.74
C LEU A 297 13.90 -44.44 21.82
N THR A 298 13.71 -45.71 21.49
CA THR A 298 14.09 -46.82 22.38
C THR A 298 15.60 -46.98 22.46
N GLN A 299 16.10 -47.52 23.57
CA GLN A 299 17.52 -47.79 23.74
C GLN A 299 18.07 -48.74 22.65
N ALA A 300 17.26 -49.70 22.20
CA ALA A 300 17.60 -50.61 21.10
C ALA A 300 17.75 -49.87 19.76
N GLU A 301 16.85 -48.91 19.46
CA GLU A 301 16.96 -48.07 18.27
C GLU A 301 18.17 -47.16 18.31
N ILE A 302 18.50 -46.58 19.47
CA ILE A 302 19.71 -45.77 19.63
C ILE A 302 20.96 -46.61 19.34
N GLN A 303 21.03 -47.82 19.88
CA GLN A 303 22.16 -48.74 19.62
C GLN A 303 22.24 -49.16 18.15
N LEU A 304 21.10 -49.40 17.50
CA LEU A 304 21.03 -49.82 16.10
C LEU A 304 21.32 -48.70 15.10
N LEU A 305 20.88 -47.47 15.40
CA LEU A 305 21.02 -46.31 14.52
C LEU A 305 22.34 -45.55 14.75
N SER A 306 22.98 -45.73 15.91
CA SER A 306 24.24 -45.07 16.23
C SER A 306 25.40 -45.69 15.45
N SER A 307 26.15 -44.84 14.72
CA SER A 307 27.39 -45.25 14.05
C SER A 307 28.63 -45.13 14.95
N TYR A 308 28.53 -44.43 16.08
CA TYR A 308 29.62 -44.18 17.03
C TYR A 308 29.05 -43.77 18.41
N THR A 309 29.62 -44.30 19.51
CA THR A 309 29.10 -44.11 20.88
C THR A 309 30.10 -43.49 21.87
N GLU A 310 31.35 -43.22 21.47
CA GLU A 310 32.34 -42.69 22.42
C GLU A 310 32.33 -41.16 22.48
N PHE A 311 31.72 -40.65 23.54
CA PHE A 311 31.67 -39.23 23.88
C PHE A 311 32.92 -38.84 24.70
N ASN A 312 33.93 -38.25 24.06
CA ASN A 312 35.08 -37.66 24.75
C ASN A 312 34.83 -36.17 25.02
N GLN A 313 34.73 -35.80 26.29
CA GLN A 313 34.39 -34.44 26.78
C GLN A 313 35.44 -33.34 26.47
N THR A 314 36.55 -33.63 25.78
CA THR A 314 37.75 -32.78 25.83
C THR A 314 38.20 -32.12 24.52
N SER A 315 37.53 -32.31 23.38
CA SER A 315 37.92 -31.60 22.14
C SER A 315 36.80 -31.61 21.10
N ASN A 316 36.39 -30.41 20.66
CA ASN A 316 35.40 -30.13 19.61
C ASN A 316 34.19 -31.06 19.56
N TYR A 317 33.07 -30.54 20.07
CA TYR A 317 31.75 -31.13 20.32
C TYR A 317 31.01 -31.83 19.16
N ASP A 318 31.69 -32.36 18.14
CA ASP A 318 31.07 -33.09 17.03
C ASP A 318 31.23 -34.61 17.23
N CYS A 319 30.17 -35.28 17.70
CA CYS A 319 30.16 -36.74 17.84
C CYS A 319 30.05 -37.51 16.51
N CYS A 320 29.95 -36.80 15.37
CA CYS A 320 29.80 -37.39 14.05
C CYS A 320 31.08 -37.38 13.18
N GLN A 321 32.21 -36.87 13.66
CA GLN A 321 33.55 -36.92 13.04
C GLN A 321 33.60 -37.25 11.53
N ASN A 322 33.30 -36.28 10.66
CA ASN A 322 33.35 -36.38 9.18
C ASN A 322 32.41 -37.43 8.52
N LEU A 323 31.38 -37.91 9.21
CA LEU A 323 30.32 -38.72 8.61
C LEU A 323 29.45 -37.90 7.62
N SER A 324 28.69 -38.61 6.78
CA SER A 324 27.82 -38.03 5.74
C SER A 324 26.98 -36.84 6.23
N GLN A 325 26.71 -35.87 5.34
CA GLN A 325 25.84 -34.69 5.59
C GLN A 325 24.42 -35.02 6.10
N LYS A 326 24.00 -36.30 6.08
CA LYS A 326 22.70 -36.76 6.57
C LYS A 326 22.68 -37.06 8.08
N ASN A 327 23.86 -37.22 8.69
CA ASN A 327 23.99 -37.57 10.09
C ASN A 327 24.06 -36.32 10.95
N TYR A 328 23.53 -36.42 12.16
CA TYR A 328 23.53 -35.34 13.14
C TYR A 328 23.80 -35.92 14.53
N CYS A 329 24.43 -35.13 15.38
CA CYS A 329 24.76 -35.54 16.73
C CYS A 329 23.53 -35.33 17.64
N PHE A 330 23.14 -36.35 18.39
CA PHE A 330 22.05 -36.29 19.35
C PHE A 330 22.52 -36.70 20.75
N PHE A 331 22.03 -36.01 21.78
CA PHE A 331 22.31 -36.31 23.18
C PHE A 331 21.12 -36.89 23.91
N TYR A 332 21.37 -37.85 24.79
CA TYR A 332 20.35 -38.47 25.62
C TYR A 332 20.92 -38.91 26.97
N HIS A 333 20.03 -39.09 27.94
CA HIS A 333 20.38 -39.66 29.24
C HIS A 333 20.08 -41.16 29.24
N SER A 334 21.05 -41.96 29.68
CA SER A 334 20.87 -43.40 29.87
C SER A 334 20.56 -43.69 31.33
N LYS A 335 19.64 -44.61 31.62
CA LYS A 335 19.39 -45.05 33.00
C LYS A 335 20.59 -45.74 33.66
N GLN A 336 21.57 -46.19 32.86
CA GLN A 336 22.73 -46.92 33.33
C GLN A 336 23.93 -46.03 33.70
N ASN A 337 23.98 -44.78 33.21
CA ASN A 337 25.06 -43.81 33.49
C ASN A 337 24.45 -42.40 33.60
N ASP A 338 24.73 -41.69 34.69
CA ASP A 338 24.29 -40.29 34.93
C ASP A 338 24.94 -39.27 33.97
N SER A 339 25.86 -39.72 33.09
CA SER A 339 26.50 -38.88 32.09
C SER A 339 25.65 -38.75 30.81
N GLN A 340 25.57 -37.54 30.28
CA GLN A 340 25.01 -37.26 28.95
C GLN A 340 25.78 -38.05 27.88
N ASN A 341 25.08 -38.89 27.13
CA ASN A 341 25.68 -39.71 26.06
C ASN A 341 25.33 -39.13 24.70
N GLY A 342 26.28 -39.14 23.77
CA GLY A 342 26.12 -38.71 22.38
C GLY A 342 26.01 -39.88 21.43
N ALA A 343 25.10 -39.78 20.47
CA ALA A 343 24.93 -40.74 19.38
C ALA A 343 24.85 -40.01 18.04
N CYS A 344 25.69 -40.43 17.09
CA CYS A 344 25.62 -39.96 15.72
C CYS A 344 24.63 -40.81 14.91
N MET A 345 23.53 -40.21 14.47
CA MET A 345 22.42 -40.89 13.79
C MET A 345 21.93 -40.10 12.57
N GLU A 346 21.30 -40.76 11.62
CA GLU A 346 20.64 -40.08 10.50
C GLU A 346 19.49 -39.20 11.02
N ALA A 347 19.57 -37.89 10.76
CA ALA A 347 18.63 -36.92 11.32
C ALA A 347 17.17 -37.22 10.93
N ARG A 348 16.93 -37.70 9.70
CA ARG A 348 15.58 -38.03 9.22
C ARG A 348 14.97 -39.21 9.97
N SER A 349 15.77 -40.23 10.29
CA SER A 349 15.33 -41.41 11.02
C SER A 349 14.93 -41.05 12.45
N VAL A 350 15.70 -40.18 13.11
CA VAL A 350 15.38 -39.67 14.45
C VAL A 350 14.15 -38.76 14.43
N THR A 351 14.12 -37.75 13.56
CA THR A 351 13.06 -36.72 13.54
C THR A 351 11.68 -37.19 13.07
N ASN A 352 11.55 -38.45 12.63
CA ASN A 352 10.27 -39.08 12.34
C ASN A 352 9.58 -39.66 13.59
N HIS A 353 10.28 -39.74 14.72
CA HIS A 353 9.73 -40.21 15.98
C HIS A 353 8.88 -39.13 16.70
N PRO A 354 8.06 -39.51 17.69
CA PRO A 354 7.31 -38.56 18.51
C PRO A 354 8.23 -37.56 19.20
N ARG A 355 7.80 -36.30 19.27
CA ARG A 355 8.57 -35.20 19.89
C ARG A 355 8.50 -35.27 21.42
N CYS A 356 9.55 -34.80 22.08
CA CYS A 356 9.62 -34.64 23.53
C CYS A 356 10.40 -33.37 23.90
N LEU A 357 10.08 -32.78 25.04
CA LEU A 357 10.89 -31.73 25.68
C LEU A 357 11.61 -32.30 26.90
N LEU A 358 10.94 -33.22 27.60
CA LEU A 358 11.44 -33.88 28.78
C LEU A 358 11.41 -35.40 28.61
N GLN A 359 12.26 -36.08 29.36
CA GLN A 359 12.27 -37.55 29.42
C GLN A 359 10.89 -38.13 29.80
N SER A 360 10.11 -37.41 30.62
CA SER A 360 8.75 -37.79 31.01
C SER A 360 7.76 -37.89 29.86
N ASP A 361 7.99 -37.15 28.78
CA ASP A 361 7.08 -37.11 27.62
C ASP A 361 7.10 -38.45 26.87
N CYS A 362 8.24 -39.16 26.92
CA CYS A 362 8.43 -40.47 26.31
C CYS A 362 7.98 -41.64 27.21
N SER A 363 7.80 -41.42 28.53
CA SER A 363 7.49 -42.49 29.49
C SER A 363 6.18 -43.24 29.23
N ARG A 364 5.27 -42.65 28.44
CA ARG A 364 4.01 -43.31 28.02
C ARG A 364 4.21 -44.40 26.96
N GLN A 365 5.41 -44.54 26.39
CA GLN A 365 5.71 -45.44 25.28
C GLN A 365 6.51 -46.70 25.68
N GLY A 366 6.89 -46.82 26.96
CA GLY A 366 7.62 -47.99 27.49
C GLY A 366 8.71 -47.59 28.49
N SER A 367 9.25 -48.58 29.20
CA SER A 367 10.30 -48.35 30.21
C SER A 367 11.68 -48.05 29.64
N ASP A 368 11.94 -48.36 28.36
CA ASP A 368 13.28 -48.26 27.72
C ASP A 368 13.33 -47.21 26.60
N VAL A 369 12.57 -46.12 26.74
CA VAL A 369 12.54 -45.00 25.77
C VAL A 369 13.27 -43.80 26.36
N SER A 370 14.14 -43.16 25.58
CA SER A 370 14.85 -41.94 25.94
C SER A 370 14.48 -40.78 25.00
N CYS A 371 14.38 -39.58 25.56
CA CYS A 371 14.27 -38.35 24.78
C CYS A 371 15.66 -37.95 24.30
N VAL A 372 15.88 -37.98 22.98
CA VAL A 372 17.15 -37.59 22.36
C VAL A 372 17.03 -36.16 21.82
N HIS A 373 17.98 -35.29 22.16
CA HIS A 373 18.00 -33.89 21.74
C HIS A 373 19.09 -33.63 20.71
N PRO A 374 18.82 -32.84 19.65
CA PRO A 374 19.86 -32.45 18.69
C PRO A 374 20.94 -31.60 19.37
N PHE A 375 22.21 -31.90 19.09
CA PHE A 375 23.31 -31.08 19.57
C PHE A 375 23.40 -29.76 18.81
N SER A 376 23.74 -28.67 19.50
CA SER A 376 24.01 -27.35 18.92
C SER A 376 25.35 -26.83 19.41
N SER A 377 26.24 -26.47 18.48
CA SER A 377 27.61 -26.02 18.80
C SER A 377 27.71 -24.56 19.23
N ASP A 378 26.80 -23.68 18.81
CA ASP A 378 26.99 -22.23 18.86
C ASP A 378 25.78 -21.43 19.36
N ASN A 379 24.85 -22.07 20.08
CA ASN A 379 23.60 -21.47 20.59
C ASN A 379 22.74 -20.74 19.52
N ILE A 380 23.04 -20.93 18.23
CA ILE A 380 22.37 -20.25 17.12
C ILE A 380 21.89 -21.28 16.11
N THR A 381 22.74 -22.27 15.78
CA THR A 381 22.38 -23.34 14.86
C THR A 381 21.41 -24.31 15.50
N ARG A 382 20.33 -24.62 14.78
CA ARG A 382 19.31 -25.57 15.21
C ARG A 382 18.96 -26.52 14.08
N LEU A 383 18.63 -27.76 14.44
CA LEU A 383 18.00 -28.71 13.54
C LEU A 383 16.49 -28.43 13.50
N ILE A 384 16.02 -27.86 12.39
CA ILE A 384 14.63 -27.43 12.20
C ILE A 384 13.96 -28.35 11.18
N ARG A 385 12.79 -28.87 11.56
CA ARG A 385 11.94 -29.69 10.69
C ARG A 385 10.80 -28.86 10.11
N ILE A 386 10.73 -28.77 8.78
CA ILE A 386 9.70 -28.04 8.04
C ILE A 386 8.82 -29.04 7.28
N VAL A 387 7.53 -29.07 7.59
CA VAL A 387 6.53 -29.89 6.90
C VAL A 387 5.77 -29.03 5.90
N HIS A 388 5.67 -29.53 4.68
CA HIS A 388 4.95 -28.88 3.60
C HIS A 388 4.07 -29.87 2.85
N SER A 389 3.15 -29.35 2.05
CA SER A 389 2.14 -30.17 1.35
C SER A 389 2.65 -31.02 0.19
N GLN A 390 3.94 -30.92 -0.19
CA GLN A 390 4.46 -31.50 -1.44
C GLN A 390 5.72 -32.34 -1.26
N GLY A 391 5.64 -33.41 -0.48
CA GLY A 391 6.75 -34.35 -0.31
C GLY A 391 7.12 -34.57 1.15
N PRO A 392 8.28 -35.20 1.42
CA PRO A 392 8.71 -35.48 2.78
C PRO A 392 9.18 -34.19 3.48
N ALA A 393 9.15 -34.19 4.82
CA ALA A 393 9.63 -33.05 5.60
C ALA A 393 11.08 -32.69 5.26
N ILE A 394 11.36 -31.40 5.24
CA ILE A 394 12.69 -30.84 5.01
C ILE A 394 13.35 -30.63 6.36
N LEU A 395 14.62 -31.02 6.44
CA LEU A 395 15.47 -30.75 7.60
C LEU A 395 16.43 -29.63 7.22
N PHE A 396 16.47 -28.60 8.06
CA PHE A 396 17.35 -27.46 7.90
C PHE A 396 18.24 -27.33 9.13
N VAL A 397 19.54 -27.13 8.92
CA VAL A 397 20.49 -26.86 9.98
C VAL A 397 20.99 -25.43 9.79
N GLY A 398 20.66 -24.55 10.74
CA GLY A 398 21.04 -23.14 10.66
C GLY A 398 20.28 -22.28 11.65
N SER A 399 20.34 -20.96 11.46
CA SER A 399 19.65 -20.01 12.33
C SER A 399 18.21 -19.76 11.87
N ILE A 400 17.31 -19.48 12.82
CA ILE A 400 15.91 -19.14 12.51
C ILE A 400 15.79 -17.83 11.70
N ASN A 401 16.73 -16.90 11.91
CA ASN A 401 16.79 -15.63 11.19
C ASN A 401 17.14 -15.84 9.71
N GLU A 402 17.90 -16.89 9.37
CA GLU A 402 18.14 -17.26 7.98
C GLU A 402 16.85 -17.72 7.29
N ILE A 403 16.06 -18.58 7.94
CA ILE A 403 14.72 -18.97 7.43
C ILE A 403 13.83 -17.73 7.26
N TYR A 404 13.78 -16.86 8.27
CA TYR A 404 12.96 -15.65 8.26
C TYR A 404 13.28 -14.73 7.08
N ARG A 405 14.57 -14.60 6.72
CA ARG A 405 15.02 -13.73 5.62
C ARG A 405 14.94 -14.39 4.25
N THR A 406 15.12 -15.70 4.18
CA THR A 406 15.22 -16.44 2.91
C THR A 406 13.87 -16.92 2.40
N ILE A 407 12.91 -17.23 3.28
CA ILE A 407 11.58 -17.75 2.90
C ILE A 407 10.50 -16.68 3.14
N SER A 408 9.83 -16.28 2.06
CA SER A 408 8.66 -15.41 2.09
C SER A 408 7.40 -16.24 1.87
N ILE A 409 6.40 -16.04 2.72
CA ILE A 409 5.11 -16.72 2.69
C ILE A 409 4.01 -15.76 2.20
N GLN A 410 3.14 -16.23 1.33
CA GLN A 410 1.91 -15.54 0.92
C GLN A 410 0.71 -16.08 1.72
N SER A 411 -0.21 -15.18 2.09
CA SER A 411 -1.41 -15.48 2.88
C SER A 411 -2.53 -16.15 2.08
N TYR A 412 -2.50 -16.05 0.75
CA TYR A 412 -3.60 -16.50 -0.11
C TYR A 412 -3.09 -17.36 -1.26
N LYS A 413 -3.85 -18.41 -1.57
CA LYS A 413 -3.66 -19.25 -2.75
C LYS A 413 -4.94 -19.26 -3.57
N ALA A 414 -4.84 -19.00 -4.88
CA ALA A 414 -5.99 -19.04 -5.77
C ALA A 414 -6.59 -20.46 -5.82
N LYS A 415 -7.92 -20.58 -5.75
CA LYS A 415 -8.62 -21.87 -5.91
C LYS A 415 -8.53 -22.40 -7.34
N TYR A 416 -8.47 -21.49 -8.32
CA TYR A 416 -8.44 -21.81 -9.73
C TYR A 416 -7.18 -21.21 -10.38
N SER A 417 -6.56 -21.95 -11.30
CA SER A 417 -5.28 -21.57 -11.92
C SER A 417 -5.35 -20.32 -12.81
N PHE A 418 -6.54 -19.97 -13.34
CA PHE A 418 -6.74 -18.78 -14.16
C PHE A 418 -6.83 -17.47 -13.34
N ILE A 419 -6.95 -17.57 -12.02
CA ILE A 419 -7.12 -16.41 -11.15
C ILE A 419 -5.76 -15.84 -10.79
N SER A 420 -5.53 -14.59 -11.22
CA SER A 420 -4.29 -13.85 -10.95
C SER A 420 -4.20 -13.38 -9.50
N THR A 421 -2.99 -13.20 -8.99
CA THR A 421 -2.74 -12.58 -7.67
C THR A 421 -3.00 -11.08 -7.63
N ILE A 422 -3.19 -10.43 -8.79
CA ILE A 422 -3.51 -9.00 -8.95
C ILE A 422 -4.72 -8.56 -8.12
N PHE A 423 -5.74 -9.42 -7.93
CA PHE A 423 -6.92 -9.09 -7.13
C PHE A 423 -6.65 -9.00 -5.62
N ILE A 424 -5.53 -9.54 -5.15
CA ILE A 424 -5.16 -9.53 -3.73
C ILE A 424 -4.43 -8.22 -3.38
N THR A 425 -3.54 -7.76 -4.25
CA THR A 425 -2.61 -6.66 -3.95
C THR A 425 -2.90 -5.40 -4.76
N ASP A 426 -2.90 -5.51 -6.10
CA ASP A 426 -2.88 -4.35 -7.01
C ASP A 426 -4.24 -3.65 -7.11
N ILE A 427 -5.33 -4.42 -7.23
CA ILE A 427 -6.67 -3.85 -7.35
C ILE A 427 -7.11 -3.12 -6.07
N PRO A 428 -6.96 -3.71 -4.87
CA PRO A 428 -7.27 -3.00 -3.63
C PRO A 428 -6.44 -1.73 -3.46
N LEU A 429 -5.14 -1.81 -3.75
CA LEU A 429 -4.23 -0.65 -3.70
C LEU A 429 -4.69 0.45 -4.66
N PHE A 430 -5.07 0.11 -5.89
CA PHE A 430 -5.63 1.06 -6.84
C PHE A 430 -6.89 1.75 -6.30
N PHE A 431 -7.85 0.99 -5.74
CA PHE A 431 -9.07 1.57 -5.19
C PHE A 431 -8.84 2.40 -3.92
N GLN A 432 -7.84 2.07 -3.11
CA GLN A 432 -7.40 2.92 -2.00
C GLN A 432 -6.90 4.27 -2.51
N TYR A 433 -6.06 4.28 -3.56
CA TYR A 433 -5.62 5.51 -4.20
C TYR A 433 -6.78 6.28 -4.85
N VAL A 434 -7.72 5.61 -5.52
CA VAL A 434 -8.91 6.26 -6.09
C VAL A 434 -9.74 6.93 -5.00
N ALA A 435 -9.98 6.26 -3.87
CA ALA A 435 -10.70 6.84 -2.74
C ALA A 435 -9.97 8.06 -2.17
N ALA A 436 -8.66 7.95 -1.93
CA ALA A 436 -7.85 9.03 -1.37
C ALA A 436 -7.79 10.26 -2.31
N PHE A 437 -7.47 10.06 -3.60
CA PHE A 437 -7.38 11.17 -4.55
C PHE A 437 -8.73 11.78 -4.88
N SER A 438 -9.78 10.98 -5.02
CA SER A 438 -11.13 11.52 -5.26
C SER A 438 -11.57 12.36 -4.08
N PHE A 439 -11.35 11.88 -2.85
CA PHE A 439 -11.66 12.66 -1.66
C PHE A 439 -10.84 13.95 -1.58
N ALA A 440 -9.52 13.90 -1.83
CA ALA A 440 -8.66 15.08 -1.82
C ALA A 440 -9.08 16.10 -2.89
N LEU A 441 -9.35 15.67 -4.11
CA LEU A 441 -9.82 16.54 -5.19
C LEU A 441 -11.19 17.16 -4.86
N ALA A 442 -12.11 16.40 -4.28
CA ALA A 442 -13.40 16.93 -3.82
C ALA A 442 -13.23 17.92 -2.67
N PHE A 443 -12.38 17.61 -1.69
CA PHE A 443 -12.06 18.45 -0.54
C PHE A 443 -11.50 19.80 -1.00
N PHE A 444 -10.44 19.80 -1.80
CA PHE A 444 -9.80 21.05 -2.23
C PHE A 444 -10.70 21.86 -3.16
N ASN A 445 -11.34 21.23 -4.16
CA ASN A 445 -12.20 21.96 -5.09
C ASN A 445 -13.50 22.47 -4.47
N ALA A 446 -13.95 21.94 -3.33
CA ALA A 446 -15.13 22.47 -2.64
C ALA A 446 -14.85 23.77 -1.87
N VAL A 447 -13.58 24.05 -1.53
CA VAL A 447 -13.21 25.25 -0.76
C VAL A 447 -13.29 26.49 -1.66
N PRO A 448 -13.85 27.62 -1.20
CA PRO A 448 -13.92 28.86 -1.97
C PRO A 448 -12.55 29.57 -2.07
N CYS A 449 -11.61 28.92 -2.75
CA CYS A 449 -10.29 29.45 -3.07
C CYS A 449 -10.23 29.89 -4.54
N TYR A 450 -9.33 30.83 -4.82
CA TYR A 450 -9.11 31.31 -6.18
C TYR A 450 -8.69 30.16 -7.11
N ALA A 451 -9.24 30.15 -8.33
CA ALA A 451 -8.97 29.16 -9.38
C ALA A 451 -9.35 27.71 -9.06
N LEU A 452 -10.19 27.47 -8.04
CA LEU A 452 -10.85 26.19 -7.78
C LEU A 452 -12.36 26.32 -8.02
N ASP A 453 -13.06 25.19 -8.19
CA ASP A 453 -14.52 25.20 -8.40
C ASP A 453 -15.27 25.97 -7.32
N GLY A 454 -14.82 25.86 -6.05
CA GLY A 454 -15.45 26.48 -4.89
C GLY A 454 -15.57 28.00 -5.00
N GLN A 455 -14.68 28.67 -5.76
CA GLN A 455 -14.86 30.08 -6.09
C GLN A 455 -16.16 30.29 -6.84
N TYR A 456 -16.37 29.56 -7.94
CA TYR A 456 -17.54 29.68 -8.79
C TYR A 456 -18.81 29.18 -8.10
N ILE A 457 -18.71 28.14 -7.27
CA ILE A 457 -19.80 27.65 -6.41
C ILE A 457 -20.25 28.77 -5.46
N LEU A 458 -19.33 29.43 -4.75
CA LEU A 458 -19.67 30.51 -3.81
C LEU A 458 -20.32 31.70 -4.53
N LEU A 459 -19.77 32.12 -5.67
CA LEU A 459 -20.29 33.25 -6.43
C LEU A 459 -21.71 32.96 -6.95
N ALA A 460 -21.93 31.81 -7.57
CA ALA A 460 -23.25 31.40 -8.06
C ALA A 460 -24.26 31.21 -6.90
N PHE A 461 -23.82 30.72 -5.74
CA PHE A 461 -24.68 30.58 -4.57
C PHE A 461 -25.17 31.93 -4.05
N ILE A 462 -24.27 32.92 -3.94
CA ILE A 462 -24.62 34.25 -3.44
C ILE A 462 -25.49 34.99 -4.46
N GLU A 463 -25.20 34.86 -5.75
CA GLU A 463 -26.07 35.39 -6.80
C GLU A 463 -27.47 34.78 -6.75
N HIS A 464 -27.57 33.47 -6.50
CA HIS A 464 -28.85 32.78 -6.37
C HIS A 464 -29.66 33.26 -5.15
N LEU A 465 -29.01 33.44 -3.99
CA LEU A 465 -29.68 33.90 -2.77
C LEU A 465 -30.07 35.38 -2.84
N SER A 466 -29.19 36.23 -3.37
CA SER A 466 -29.43 37.67 -3.41
C SER A 466 -28.59 38.35 -4.49
N PRO A 467 -29.18 38.61 -5.68
CA PRO A 467 -28.51 39.33 -6.77
C PRO A 467 -28.03 40.74 -6.37
N SER A 468 -28.76 41.41 -5.46
CA SER A 468 -28.41 42.74 -4.97
C SER A 468 -27.17 42.70 -4.05
N LEU A 469 -27.04 41.67 -3.20
CA LEU A 469 -25.85 41.48 -2.37
C LEU A 469 -24.63 41.14 -3.22
N TYR A 470 -24.77 40.28 -4.23
CA TYR A 470 -23.68 39.96 -5.15
C TYR A 470 -23.09 41.23 -5.79
N ARG A 471 -23.94 42.09 -6.35
CA ARG A 471 -23.52 43.35 -7.00
C ARG A 471 -22.93 44.36 -6.01
N ARG A 472 -23.48 44.47 -4.80
CA ARG A 472 -23.06 45.47 -3.80
C ARG A 472 -21.82 45.05 -3.00
N ARG A 473 -21.61 43.75 -2.79
CA ARG A 473 -20.54 43.20 -1.93
C ARG A 473 -19.46 42.43 -2.68
N HIS A 474 -19.36 42.58 -4.00
CA HIS A 474 -18.33 41.92 -4.81
C HIS A 474 -16.91 42.03 -4.21
N LYS A 475 -16.52 43.21 -3.69
CA LYS A 475 -15.23 43.39 -3.01
C LYS A 475 -15.05 42.48 -1.78
N ASN A 476 -16.09 42.33 -0.96
CA ASN A 476 -16.04 41.45 0.22
C ASN A 476 -15.93 39.97 -0.17
N LEU A 477 -16.55 39.57 -1.29
CA LEU A 477 -16.41 38.22 -1.82
C LEU A 477 -14.97 37.94 -2.25
N VAL A 478 -14.35 38.89 -2.96
CA VAL A 478 -12.94 38.80 -3.32
C VAL A 478 -12.05 38.68 -2.08
N TYR A 479 -12.28 39.49 -1.03
CA TYR A 479 -11.52 39.36 0.22
C TYR A 479 -11.71 37.99 0.89
N SER A 480 -12.92 37.44 0.88
CA SER A 480 -13.18 36.08 1.39
C SER A 480 -12.42 35.01 0.61
N LEU A 481 -12.40 35.10 -0.72
CA LEU A 481 -11.65 34.16 -1.57
C LEU A 481 -10.13 34.25 -1.31
N ILE A 482 -9.61 35.46 -1.16
CA ILE A 482 -8.19 35.69 -0.83
C ILE A 482 -7.88 35.09 0.55
N PHE A 483 -8.73 35.32 1.56
CA PHE A 483 -8.55 34.76 2.89
C PHE A 483 -8.51 33.22 2.87
N CYS A 484 -9.46 32.57 2.21
CA CYS A 484 -9.48 31.10 2.08
C CYS A 484 -8.25 30.56 1.33
N THR A 485 -7.82 31.26 0.27
CA THR A 485 -6.62 30.89 -0.49
C THR A 485 -5.36 30.99 0.37
N THR A 486 -5.21 32.08 1.15
CA THR A 486 -4.11 32.23 2.10
C THR A 486 -4.14 31.14 3.17
N LEU A 487 -5.31 30.82 3.71
CA LEU A 487 -5.46 29.76 4.71
C LEU A 487 -5.06 28.39 4.16
N LEU A 488 -5.42 28.08 2.91
CA LEU A 488 -4.99 26.86 2.23
C LEU A 488 -3.47 26.82 2.04
N ILE A 489 -2.86 27.92 1.58
CA ILE A 489 -1.41 28.01 1.42
C ILE A 489 -0.69 27.80 2.75
N VAL A 490 -1.17 28.42 3.84
CA VAL A 490 -0.62 28.23 5.19
C VAL A 490 -0.69 26.77 5.62
N ASN A 491 -1.84 26.10 5.44
CA ASN A 491 -2.01 24.69 5.77
C ASN A 491 -1.03 23.80 5.00
N ILE A 492 -0.90 24.01 3.69
CA ILE A 492 0.05 23.26 2.84
C ILE A 492 1.49 23.54 3.32
N SER A 493 1.83 24.79 3.62
CA SER A 493 3.17 25.18 4.05
C SER A 493 3.54 24.56 5.40
N LEU A 494 2.60 24.53 6.36
CA LEU A 494 2.76 23.86 7.65
C LEU A 494 2.93 22.35 7.49
N ALA A 495 2.15 21.73 6.61
CA ALA A 495 2.25 20.31 6.28
C ALA A 495 3.64 19.95 5.74
N PHE A 496 4.16 20.74 4.80
CA PHE A 496 5.50 20.57 4.26
C PHE A 496 6.59 20.84 5.30
N ALA A 497 6.46 21.92 6.08
CA ALA A 497 7.43 22.27 7.12
C ALA A 497 7.59 21.14 8.13
N ARG A 498 6.50 20.57 8.64
CA ARG A 498 6.55 19.45 9.60
C ARG A 498 7.04 18.13 9.01
N TYR A 499 6.86 17.93 7.71
CA TYR A 499 7.35 16.71 7.07
C TYR A 499 8.87 16.73 6.88
N PHE A 500 9.46 17.91 6.71
CA PHE A 500 10.90 18.09 6.43
C PHE A 500 11.73 18.61 7.60
N LEU A 501 11.11 19.22 8.62
CA LEU A 501 11.73 19.66 9.89
C LEU A 501 11.37 18.67 10.99
#